data_AF-A0AAJ0HDJ5-F1
#
_entry.id   AF-A0AAJ0HDJ5-F1
#
_cell.length_a   1.000
_cell.length_b   1.000
_cell.length_c   1.000
_cell.angle_alpha   90.00
_cell.angle_beta   90.00
_cell.angle_gamma   90.00
#
_symmetry.space_group_name_H-M   'P 1'
#
loop_
_entity.id
_entity.type
_entity.pdbx_description
1 polymer ?
#
loop_
_entity_poly.entity_id
_entity_poly.type
_entity_poly.pdbx_seq_one_letter_code
_entity_poly.pdbx_strand_id
1 'polypeptide(L)'
;MRLLHVQSRQLRTYYDDNMPPYAILSHTWDLDKPELLFDDLKRPDHMHSKGYQKVENTCRLAKAMELDWVWIDTCCIDKSSSAELSEAINSMFQWYKRAEICFVHLADVRQHDVARDPDSALLDCRWFTRGWTLQELLAPRVTMRTCLLAGY
;
A
#
# COMPACT_ATOMS: atom_id res chain seq x y z
N MET A 1 8.29 -0.17 12.82
CA MET A 1 7.44 0.11 11.63
C MET A 1 6.57 1.33 11.91
N ARG A 2 6.22 2.14 10.90
CA ARG A 2 5.20 3.20 11.04
C ARG A 2 3.91 2.82 10.36
N LEU A 3 2.79 3.20 10.97
CA LEU A 3 1.45 3.04 10.42
C LEU A 3 0.76 4.40 10.32
N LEU A 4 -0.01 4.58 9.26
CA LEU A 4 -0.83 5.75 9.03
C LEU A 4 -2.23 5.51 9.59
N HIS A 5 -2.71 6.44 10.42
CA HIS A 5 -4.07 6.36 10.96
C HIS A 5 -5.11 6.74 9.90
N VAL A 6 -6.14 5.91 9.77
CA VAL A 6 -7.17 5.97 8.73
C VAL A 6 -8.11 7.17 8.83
N GLN A 7 -8.14 7.89 9.95
CA GLN A 7 -8.94 9.12 10.08
C GLN A 7 -8.07 10.37 10.14
N SER A 8 -7.09 10.39 11.05
CA SER A 8 -6.30 11.60 11.32
C SER A 8 -5.15 11.81 10.33
N ARG A 9 -4.82 10.82 9.48
CA ARG A 9 -3.65 10.85 8.58
C ARG A 9 -2.32 11.07 9.31
N GLN A 10 -2.27 10.77 10.60
CA GLN A 10 -1.06 10.87 11.40
C GLN A 10 -0.30 9.54 11.38
N LEU A 11 1.01 9.63 11.24
CA LEU A 11 1.91 8.49 11.36
C LEU A 11 2.18 8.20 12.84
N ARG A 12 2.15 6.90 13.19
CA ARG A 12 2.55 6.43 14.51
C ARG A 12 3.55 5.29 14.37
N THR A 13 4.60 5.35 15.18
CA THR A 13 5.63 4.31 15.23
C THR A 13 5.22 3.20 16.19
N TYR A 14 5.37 1.97 15.72
CA TYR A 14 5.15 0.74 16.46
C TYR A 14 6.41 -0.12 16.43
N TYR A 15 6.70 -0.73 17.57
CA TYR A 15 7.85 -1.62 17.79
C TYR A 15 7.31 -3.02 18.14
N ASP A 16 7.86 -4.04 17.49
CA ASP A 16 7.64 -5.47 17.75
C ASP A 16 6.16 -5.91 17.86
N ASP A 17 5.79 -6.55 18.98
CA ASP A 17 4.54 -7.29 19.16
C ASP A 17 3.32 -6.42 19.50
N ASN A 18 3.53 -5.11 19.68
CA ASN A 18 2.45 -4.15 19.96
C ASN A 18 1.82 -3.56 18.69
N MET A 19 1.95 -4.25 17.56
CA MET A 19 1.41 -3.79 16.28
C MET A 19 -0.11 -4.02 16.26
N PRO A 20 -0.92 -2.96 16.07
CA PRO A 20 -2.37 -3.11 15.94
C PRO A 20 -2.70 -3.81 14.62
N PRO A 21 -3.91 -4.37 14.48
CA PRO A 21 -4.42 -4.82 13.18
C PRO A 21 -4.35 -3.69 12.14
N TYR A 22 -3.88 -4.02 10.93
CA TYR A 22 -3.68 -3.03 9.87
C TYR A 22 -3.86 -3.64 8.48
N ALA A 23 -4.18 -2.78 7.52
CA ALA A 23 -4.13 -3.10 6.10
C ALA A 23 -2.78 -2.70 5.51
N ILE A 24 -2.30 -3.43 4.51
CA ILE A 24 -1.08 -3.10 3.78
C ILE A 24 -1.42 -2.79 2.32
N LEU A 25 -0.83 -1.75 1.74
CA LEU A 25 -0.93 -1.47 0.31
C LEU A 25 0.31 -1.97 -0.42
N SER A 26 0.11 -2.95 -1.28
CA SER A 26 1.04 -3.24 -2.38
C SER A 26 0.68 -2.41 -3.60
N HIS A 27 1.69 -1.84 -4.26
CA HIS A 27 1.50 -1.12 -5.51
C HIS A 27 2.78 -1.11 -6.34
N THR A 28 2.63 -0.85 -7.64
CA THR A 28 3.74 -0.45 -8.48
C THR A 28 3.81 1.07 -8.53
N TRP A 29 5.02 1.62 -8.50
CA TRP A 29 5.20 3.06 -8.67
C TRP A 29 4.84 3.38 -10.11
N ASP A 30 3.89 4.29 -10.27
CA ASP A 30 3.55 4.79 -11.58
C ASP A 30 4.56 5.89 -11.94
N LEU A 31 5.33 5.71 -13.03
CA LEU A 31 6.31 6.71 -13.46
C LEU A 31 5.63 8.02 -13.87
N ASP A 32 4.35 7.96 -14.25
CA ASP A 32 3.59 9.08 -14.76
C ASP A 32 2.68 9.73 -13.70
N LYS A 33 2.49 9.09 -12.53
CA LYS A 33 1.68 9.62 -11.43
C LYS A 33 2.53 9.86 -10.19
N PRO A 34 2.47 11.07 -9.61
CA PRO A 34 3.24 11.38 -8.41
C PRO A 34 2.73 10.61 -7.20
N GLU A 35 3.66 10.21 -6.34
CA GLU A 35 3.40 9.50 -5.10
C GLU A 35 3.42 10.46 -3.91
N LEU A 36 2.60 10.18 -2.89
CA LEU A 36 2.73 10.86 -1.60
C LEU A 36 3.90 10.24 -0.83
N LEU A 37 4.91 11.04 -0.53
CA LEU A 37 6.09 10.60 0.20
C LEU A 37 5.97 10.88 1.71
N PHE A 38 6.88 10.29 2.48
CA PHE A 38 6.95 10.49 3.94
C PHE A 38 7.06 11.96 4.34
N ASP A 39 7.88 12.75 3.62
CA ASP A 39 8.03 14.18 3.91
C ASP A 39 6.80 15.00 3.51
N ASP A 40 6.06 14.57 2.49
CA ASP A 40 4.84 15.27 2.07
C ASP A 40 3.79 15.24 3.18
N LEU A 41 3.65 14.13 3.92
CA LEU A 41 2.72 14.01 5.04
C LEU A 41 2.99 15.00 6.18
N LYS A 42 4.20 15.57 6.27
CA LYS A 42 4.54 16.60 7.27
C LYS A 42 3.99 17.97 6.89
N ARG A 43 3.59 18.16 5.63
CA ARG A 43 3.07 19.44 5.14
C ARG A 43 1.59 19.59 5.49
N PRO A 44 1.13 20.80 5.86
CA PRO A 44 -0.28 21.03 6.18
C PRO A 44 -1.22 20.88 4.97
N ASP A 45 -0.70 21.03 3.75
CA ASP A 45 -1.47 21.00 2.49
C ASP A 45 -1.39 19.65 1.75
N HIS A 46 -0.84 18.60 2.38
CA HIS A 46 -0.59 17.30 1.74
C HIS A 46 -1.85 16.67 1.11
N MET A 47 -3.04 16.97 1.65
CA MET A 47 -4.33 16.48 1.14
C MET A 47 -4.65 16.96 -0.29
N HIS A 48 -4.01 18.04 -0.75
CA HIS A 48 -4.18 18.57 -2.11
C HIS A 48 -3.12 18.07 -3.09
N SER A 49 -2.18 17.24 -2.63
CA SER A 49 -1.15 16.68 -3.49
C SER A 49 -1.72 15.61 -4.42
N LYS A 50 -1.16 15.52 -5.62
CA LYS A 50 -1.61 14.57 -6.66
C LYS A 50 -1.47 13.10 -6.24
N GLY A 51 -0.55 12.78 -5.33
CA GLY A 51 -0.37 11.41 -4.79
C GLY A 51 -1.29 11.06 -3.62
N TYR A 52 -2.01 12.03 -3.05
CA TYR A 52 -2.86 11.82 -1.88
C TYR A 52 -4.05 10.90 -2.15
N GLN A 53 -4.60 10.93 -3.36
CA GLN A 53 -5.80 10.17 -3.71
C GLN A 53 -5.62 8.65 -3.48
N LYS A 54 -4.42 8.12 -3.73
CA LYS A 54 -4.11 6.71 -3.49
C LYS A 54 -4.15 6.37 -1.99
N VAL A 55 -3.57 7.25 -1.17
CA VAL A 55 -3.59 7.13 0.30
C VAL A 55 -5.01 7.23 0.83
N GLU A 56 -5.79 8.19 0.33
CA GLU A 56 -7.19 8.38 0.70
C GLU A 56 -8.04 7.14 0.38
N ASN A 57 -7.92 6.60 -0.84
CA ASN A 57 -8.63 5.39 -1.24
C ASN A 57 -8.24 4.18 -0.39
N THR A 58 -6.95 4.03 -0.08
CA THR A 58 -6.45 2.95 0.78
C THR A 58 -7.04 3.05 2.18
N CYS A 59 -7.05 4.24 2.77
CA CYS A 59 -7.66 4.49 4.08
C CYS A 59 -9.17 4.24 4.06
N ARG A 60 -9.87 4.67 3.00
CA ARG A 60 -11.32 4.42 2.84
C ARG A 60 -11.63 2.92 2.81
N LEU A 61 -10.84 2.14 2.06
CA LEU A 61 -10.98 0.69 2.00
C LEU A 61 -10.68 0.02 3.34
N ALA A 62 -9.59 0.43 4.02
CA ALA A 62 -9.26 -0.07 5.34
C ALA A 62 -10.38 0.20 6.35
N LYS A 63 -10.99 1.39 6.31
CA LYS A 63 -12.10 1.73 7.21
C LYS A 63 -13.33 0.86 6.97
N ALA A 64 -13.63 0.55 5.70
CA ALA A 64 -14.73 -0.34 5.33
C ALA A 64 -14.51 -1.80 5.78
N MET A 65 -13.26 -2.17 6.09
CA MET A 65 -12.88 -3.46 6.66
C MET A 65 -12.63 -3.36 8.18
N GLU A 66 -13.08 -2.28 8.82
CA GLU A 66 -12.95 -2.03 10.27
C GLU A 66 -11.49 -1.95 10.77
N LEU A 67 -10.56 -1.55 9.91
CA LEU A 67 -9.16 -1.33 10.26
C LEU A 67 -8.87 0.17 10.40
N ASP A 68 -8.22 0.55 11.50
CA ASP A 68 -7.86 1.95 11.79
C ASP A 68 -6.45 2.33 11.33
N TRP A 69 -5.67 1.36 10.85
CA TRP A 69 -4.27 1.55 10.47
C TRP A 69 -3.98 1.00 9.08
N VAL A 70 -3.16 1.74 8.33
CA VAL A 70 -2.64 1.28 7.04
C VAL A 70 -1.13 1.43 6.98
N TRP A 71 -0.49 0.55 6.24
CA TRP A 71 0.91 0.66 5.86
C TRP A 71 1.02 0.88 4.34
N ILE A 72 1.78 1.90 3.96
CA ILE A 72 2.09 2.26 2.56
C ILE A 72 3.56 2.64 2.50
N ASP A 73 4.38 1.92 1.73
CA ASP A 73 5.84 2.08 1.71
C ASP A 73 6.29 3.50 1.34
N THR A 74 5.55 4.20 0.46
CA THR A 74 5.90 5.56 0.01
C THR A 74 5.84 6.59 1.13
N CYS A 75 4.87 6.46 2.04
CA CYS A 75 4.63 7.46 3.07
C CYS A 75 4.87 6.96 4.51
N CYS A 76 5.06 5.66 4.72
CA CYS A 76 5.38 5.08 6.03
C CYS A 76 6.88 4.84 6.24
N ILE A 77 7.67 4.80 5.16
CA ILE A 77 9.13 4.65 5.22
C ILE A 77 9.80 5.98 4.89
N ASP A 78 10.77 6.38 5.69
CA ASP A 78 11.63 7.52 5.39
C ASP A 78 12.75 7.02 4.50
N LYS A 79 12.53 7.15 3.19
CA LYS A 79 13.50 6.70 2.17
C LYS A 79 14.76 7.58 2.13
N SER A 80 14.79 8.72 2.82
CA SER A 80 16.01 9.53 2.98
C SER A 80 16.96 8.94 4.02
N SER A 81 16.44 8.12 4.95
CA SER A 81 17.22 7.37 5.93
C SER A 81 17.63 6.00 5.37
N SER A 82 18.90 5.85 4.99
CA SER A 82 19.43 4.58 4.47
C SER A 82 19.34 3.44 5.48
N ALA A 83 19.50 3.75 6.78
CA ALA A 83 19.32 2.79 7.86
C ALA A 83 17.88 2.29 7.91
N GLU A 84 16.90 3.21 7.90
CA GLU A 84 15.48 2.83 7.95
C GLU A 84 15.06 2.07 6.69
N LEU A 85 15.49 2.51 5.51
CA LEU A 85 15.21 1.81 4.26
C LEU A 85 15.73 0.37 4.29
N SER A 86 16.95 0.15 4.80
CA SER A 86 17.53 -1.18 4.93
C SER A 86 16.77 -2.06 5.92
N GLU A 87 16.41 -1.52 7.08
CA GLU A 87 15.59 -2.21 8.07
C GLU A 87 14.21 -2.58 7.50
N ALA A 88 13.60 -1.66 6.74
CA ALA A 88 12.32 -1.88 6.10
C ALA A 88 12.38 -3.00 5.07
N ILE A 89 13.39 -3.01 4.21
CA ILE A 89 13.59 -4.09 3.22
C ILE A 89 13.70 -5.45 3.92
N ASN A 90 14.47 -5.53 5.00
CA ASN A 90 14.67 -6.79 5.74
C ASN A 90 13.42 -7.23 6.52
N SER A 91 12.51 -6.30 6.84
CA SER A 91 11.33 -6.56 7.65
C SER A 91 10.04 -6.70 6.83
N MET A 92 10.04 -6.27 5.57
CA MET A 92 8.84 -6.11 4.75
C MET A 92 8.03 -7.41 4.63
N PHE A 93 8.68 -8.56 4.42
CA PHE A 93 7.99 -9.85 4.37
C PHE A 93 7.17 -10.12 5.64
N GLN A 94 7.74 -9.84 6.82
CA GLN A 94 7.04 -10.04 8.09
C GLN A 94 5.87 -9.06 8.26
N TRP A 95 6.01 -7.84 7.73
CA TRP A 95 4.92 -6.86 7.72
C TRP A 95 3.77 -7.34 6.83
N TYR A 96 4.03 -7.75 5.59
CA TYR A 96 3.01 -8.36 4.75
C TYR A 96 2.35 -9.58 5.39
N LYS A 97 3.13 -10.43 6.08
CA LYS A 97 2.63 -11.62 6.77
C LYS A 97 1.71 -11.31 7.96
N ARG A 98 1.97 -10.21 8.66
CA ARG A 98 1.21 -9.78 9.85
C ARG A 98 0.02 -8.88 9.51
N ALA A 99 -0.08 -8.37 8.29
CA ALA A 99 -1.22 -7.57 7.86
C ALA A 99 -2.49 -8.42 7.81
N GLU A 100 -3.63 -7.82 8.20
CA GLU A 100 -4.95 -8.48 8.12
C GLU A 100 -5.42 -8.62 6.68
N ILE A 101 -5.07 -7.63 5.85
CA ILE A 101 -5.46 -7.54 4.45
C ILE A 101 -4.39 -6.83 3.65
N CYS A 102 -4.13 -7.34 2.44
CA CYS A 102 -3.28 -6.70 1.43
C CYS A 102 -4.16 -6.14 0.32
N PHE A 103 -4.15 -4.83 0.15
CA PHE A 103 -4.71 -4.16 -1.02
C PHE A 103 -3.65 -4.09 -2.11
N VAL A 104 -4.03 -4.41 -3.35
CA VAL A 104 -3.13 -4.34 -4.50
C VAL A 104 -3.64 -3.25 -5.44
N HIS A 105 -2.82 -2.22 -5.67
CA HIS A 105 -3.10 -1.19 -6.66
C HIS A 105 -2.40 -1.51 -7.99
N LEU A 106 -3.22 -1.75 -9.01
CA LEU A 106 -2.78 -2.02 -10.38
C LEU A 106 -2.88 -0.72 -11.21
N ALA A 107 -1.78 0.03 -11.24
CA ALA A 107 -1.74 1.34 -11.90
C ALA A 107 -2.00 1.26 -13.42
N ASP A 108 -1.59 0.16 -14.06
CA ASP A 108 -1.62 -0.08 -15.50
C ASP A 108 -2.83 -0.89 -15.98
N VAL A 109 -3.73 -1.27 -15.07
CA VAL A 109 -4.93 -2.05 -15.39
C VAL A 109 -6.16 -1.17 -15.24
N ARG A 110 -6.94 -1.03 -16.32
CA ARG A 110 -8.20 -0.29 -16.30
C ARG A 110 -9.35 -1.21 -15.89
N GLN A 111 -10.37 -0.64 -15.24
CA GLN A 111 -11.57 -1.37 -14.83
C GLN A 111 -12.26 -2.07 -16.01
N HIS A 112 -12.27 -1.43 -17.17
CA HIS A 112 -12.82 -1.99 -18.39
C HIS A 112 -12.08 -3.26 -18.85
N ASP A 113 -10.76 -3.29 -18.70
CA ASP A 113 -9.94 -4.44 -19.13
C ASP A 113 -10.19 -5.64 -18.22
N VAL A 114 -10.28 -5.41 -16.90
CA VAL A 114 -10.70 -6.43 -15.92
C VAL A 114 -12.12 -6.93 -16.23
N ALA A 115 -13.06 -6.03 -16.53
CA ALA A 115 -14.44 -6.41 -16.80
C ALA A 115 -14.59 -7.25 -18.08
N ARG A 116 -13.70 -7.03 -19.07
CA ARG A 116 -13.69 -7.74 -20.34
C ARG A 116 -13.00 -9.10 -20.24
N ASP A 117 -11.82 -9.14 -19.64
CA ASP A 117 -11.01 -10.34 -19.46
C ASP A 117 -10.08 -10.17 -18.24
N PRO A 118 -10.53 -10.62 -17.05
CA PRO A 118 -9.76 -10.49 -15.81
C PRO A 118 -8.40 -11.18 -15.87
N ASP A 119 -8.33 -12.35 -16.51
CA ASP A 119 -7.13 -13.18 -16.50
C ASP A 119 -6.04 -12.57 -17.38
N SER A 120 -6.40 -12.11 -18.58
CA SER A 120 -5.47 -11.40 -19.47
C SER A 120 -5.00 -10.08 -18.84
N ALA A 121 -5.92 -9.31 -18.25
CA ALA A 121 -5.59 -8.03 -17.62
C ALA A 121 -4.63 -8.17 -16.44
N LEU A 122 -4.72 -9.27 -15.68
CA LEU A 122 -3.81 -9.56 -14.57
C LEU A 122 -2.47 -10.12 -15.04
N LEU A 123 -2.44 -11.00 -16.05
CA LEU A 123 -1.21 -11.58 -16.57
C LEU A 123 -0.27 -10.52 -17.17
N ASP A 124 -0.84 -9.54 -17.86
CA ASP A 124 -0.08 -8.49 -18.53
C ASP A 124 0.31 -7.32 -17.60
N CYS A 125 -0.21 -7.28 -16.36
CA CYS A 125 0.04 -6.16 -15.48
C CYS A 125 1.46 -6.18 -14.89
N ARG A 126 2.05 -4.99 -14.74
CA ARG A 126 3.38 -4.76 -14.17
C ARG A 126 3.51 -5.29 -12.75
N TRP A 127 2.40 -5.33 -12.00
CA TRP A 127 2.41 -5.90 -10.66
C TRP A 127 2.62 -7.42 -10.69
N PHE A 128 2.04 -8.15 -11.63
CA PHE A 128 2.14 -9.61 -11.68
C PHE A 128 3.49 -10.10 -12.22
N THR A 129 4.13 -9.29 -13.07
CA THR A 129 5.38 -9.63 -13.76
C THR A 129 6.66 -9.33 -12.96
N ARG A 130 6.54 -8.98 -11.67
CA ARG A 130 7.69 -8.58 -10.82
C ARG A 130 8.10 -9.62 -9.76
N GLY A 131 9.37 -9.58 -9.36
CA GLY A 131 9.94 -10.51 -8.37
C GLY A 131 9.41 -10.39 -6.93
N TRP A 132 8.70 -9.31 -6.59
CA TRP A 132 8.17 -9.06 -5.23
C TRP A 132 6.73 -9.58 -5.03
N THR A 133 6.01 -9.83 -6.13
CA THR A 133 4.62 -10.29 -6.15
C THR A 133 4.42 -11.55 -5.33
N LEU A 134 5.39 -12.47 -5.36
CA LEU A 134 5.29 -13.74 -4.65
C LEU A 134 5.19 -13.57 -3.12
N GLN A 135 5.92 -12.62 -2.54
CA GLN A 135 5.85 -12.36 -1.10
C GLN A 135 4.51 -11.71 -0.72
N GLU A 136 4.02 -10.81 -1.58
CA GLU A 136 2.77 -10.09 -1.38
C GLU A 136 1.53 -10.98 -1.58
N LEU A 137 1.64 -11.99 -2.44
CA LEU A 137 0.63 -13.01 -2.75
C LEU A 137 0.52 -14.08 -1.65
N LEU A 138 1.66 -14.52 -1.09
CA LEU A 138 1.73 -15.69 -0.20
C LEU A 138 1.72 -15.35 1.29
N ALA A 139 2.04 -14.12 1.69
CA ALA A 139 2.22 -13.78 3.09
C ALA A 139 0.92 -13.60 3.91
N PRO A 140 -0.16 -12.99 3.40
CA PRO A 140 -1.38 -12.76 4.21
C PRO A 140 -2.15 -14.06 4.53
N ARG A 141 -2.64 -14.20 5.77
CA ARG A 141 -3.35 -15.41 6.25
C ARG A 141 -4.79 -15.54 5.74
N VAL A 142 -5.41 -14.41 5.39
CA VAL A 142 -6.75 -14.34 4.82
C VAL A 142 -6.60 -13.86 3.39
N THR A 143 -7.15 -14.65 2.47
CA THR A 143 -7.29 -14.43 1.03
C THR A 143 -7.13 -12.98 0.61
N MET A 144 -6.20 -12.71 -0.31
CA MET A 144 -6.16 -11.45 -1.08
C MET A 144 -7.58 -11.00 -1.40
N ARG A 145 -8.06 -9.98 -0.70
CA ARG A 145 -9.19 -9.21 -1.18
C ARG A 145 -8.59 -8.16 -2.08
N THR A 146 -8.32 -8.59 -3.31
CA THR A 146 -7.89 -7.75 -4.42
C THR A 146 -9.02 -6.77 -4.70
N CYS A 147 -9.07 -5.68 -3.95
CA CYS A 147 -9.81 -4.49 -4.38
C CYS A 147 -8.94 -3.88 -5.47
N LEU A 148 -9.22 -4.29 -6.71
CA LEU A 148 -8.62 -3.76 -7.92
C LEU A 148 -8.93 -2.27 -8.00
N LEU A 149 -8.06 -1.46 -7.42
CA LEU A 149 -8.04 -0.03 -7.62
C LEU A 149 -7.48 0.20 -9.02
N ALA A 150 -8.31 0.03 -10.05
CA ALA A 150 -7.95 0.43 -11.40
C ALA A 150 -7.57 1.91 -11.36
N GLY A 151 -6.44 2.24 -11.99
CA GLY A 151 -6.02 3.63 -12.14
C GLY A 151 -7.13 4.44 -12.81
N TYR A 152 -7.46 5.60 -12.23
CA TYR A 152 -8.23 6.64 -12.91
C TYR A 152 -7.52 7.05 -14.21
#